data_AF-A0AAN8RVV3-F1
#
_entry.id   AF-A0AAN8RVV3-F1
#
_cell.length_a   1.000
_cell.length_b   1.000
_cell.length_c   1.000
_cell.angle_alpha   90.00
_cell.angle_beta   90.00
_cell.angle_gamma   90.00
#
_symmetry.space_group_name_H-M   'P 1'
#
loop_
_entity.id
_entity.type
_entity.pdbx_description
1 polymer ?
#
loop_
_entity_poly.entity_id
_entity_poly.type
_entity_poly.pdbx_seq_one_letter_code
_entity_poly.pdbx_strand_id
1 'polypeptide(L)'
;MFCKKILIVVSATLITFSQALPTDPGPSDLESKYAKLKAENPFPAKEPYIHVDGEKVSRSTLEARGFFDSLLAFLGAIDPKKETRDAGNASCNNEVECQTDEAIFSTEMSSFIEDYRNKGLNSPPLIYESDGCSVPLKVAEFFKIDKDFPYGYEFLNSCYRHDFGYRNYKEQNRFTEDNRKLLDDNFEVDLLEQCGSQFPKADIFHPKQLLGRKWCKTVAKVYYEFVRLCGGGGCKIETVQNLFKDIVH
;
A
#
# COMPACT_ATOMS: atom_id res chain seq x y z
N MET A 1 -12.19 35.96 -66.12
CA MET A 1 -13.51 35.66 -65.54
C MET A 1 -13.90 34.25 -65.91
N PHE A 2 -14.19 33.41 -64.90
CA PHE A 2 -14.85 32.09 -64.89
C PHE A 2 -14.07 31.01 -64.13
N CYS A 3 -14.31 30.98 -62.81
CA CYS A 3 -14.05 29.84 -61.93
C CYS A 3 -14.85 28.60 -62.40
N LYS A 4 -14.17 27.49 -62.61
CA LYS A 4 -14.79 26.17 -62.80
C LYS A 4 -14.92 25.52 -61.42
N LYS A 5 -16.16 25.36 -60.95
CA LYS A 5 -16.50 24.74 -59.67
C LYS A 5 -16.11 23.26 -59.70
N ILE A 6 -15.25 22.86 -58.76
CA ILE A 6 -15.01 21.45 -58.40
C ILE A 6 -16.17 21.03 -57.49
N LEU A 7 -16.99 20.09 -57.95
CA LEU A 7 -18.05 19.48 -57.15
C LEU A 7 -17.48 18.19 -56.54
N ILE A 8 -17.13 18.22 -55.26
CA ILE A 8 -16.77 17.01 -54.49
C ILE A 8 -18.08 16.40 -53.99
N VAL A 9 -18.46 15.25 -54.54
CA VAL A 9 -19.55 14.42 -54.03
C VAL A 9 -18.99 13.60 -52.88
N VAL A 10 -19.24 14.02 -51.63
CA VAL A 10 -18.95 13.23 -50.44
C VAL A 10 -20.13 12.28 -50.20
N SER A 11 -19.93 11.01 -50.50
CA SER A 11 -20.86 9.92 -50.22
C SER A 11 -20.96 9.71 -48.71
N ALA A 12 -22.13 9.95 -48.14
CA ALA A 12 -22.43 9.71 -46.73
C ALA A 12 -22.90 8.26 -46.52
N THR A 13 -21.96 7.33 -46.37
CA THR A 13 -22.19 6.05 -45.70
C THR A 13 -21.57 6.10 -44.31
N LEU A 14 -22.32 6.67 -43.37
CA LEU A 14 -22.06 6.57 -41.93
C LEU A 14 -22.38 5.13 -41.49
N ILE A 15 -21.34 4.30 -41.40
CA ILE A 15 -21.41 3.05 -40.63
C ILE A 15 -21.33 3.46 -39.17
N THR A 16 -22.45 3.38 -38.46
CA THR A 16 -22.52 3.57 -37.01
C THR A 16 -21.86 2.37 -36.33
N PHE A 17 -20.55 2.41 -36.14
CA PHE A 17 -19.88 1.57 -35.13
C PHE A 17 -20.21 2.15 -33.75
N SER A 18 -21.37 1.76 -33.20
CA SER A 18 -21.66 1.93 -31.78
C SER A 18 -20.89 0.85 -31.02
N GLN A 19 -19.58 1.05 -30.84
CA GLN A 19 -18.87 0.40 -29.76
C GLN A 19 -19.25 1.17 -28.49
N ALA A 20 -20.10 0.57 -27.67
CA ALA A 20 -20.29 1.01 -26.30
C ALA A 20 -18.91 1.02 -25.65
N LEU A 21 -18.33 2.21 -25.51
CA LEU A 21 -17.16 2.43 -24.68
C LEU A 21 -17.53 1.91 -23.27
N PRO A 22 -16.67 1.12 -22.61
CA PRO A 22 -16.90 0.82 -21.20
C PRO A 22 -17.03 2.15 -20.47
N THR A 23 -18.20 2.40 -19.91
CA THR A 23 -18.46 3.59 -19.11
C THR A 23 -17.52 3.54 -17.92
N ASP A 24 -16.62 4.54 -17.81
CA ASP A 24 -15.89 4.77 -16.56
C ASP A 24 -16.92 4.80 -15.43
N PRO A 25 -16.75 4.01 -14.35
CA PRO A 25 -17.67 4.04 -13.23
C PRO A 25 -17.76 5.49 -12.72
N GLY A 26 -18.98 6.00 -12.61
CA GLY A 26 -19.21 7.36 -12.14
C GLY A 26 -18.72 7.54 -10.70
N PRO A 27 -18.59 8.78 -10.21
CA PRO A 27 -18.25 9.05 -8.81
C PRO A 27 -19.13 8.28 -7.80
N SER A 28 -20.40 8.06 -8.13
CA SER A 28 -21.35 7.26 -7.33
C SER A 28 -21.05 5.76 -7.32
N ASP A 29 -20.49 5.22 -8.41
CA ASP A 29 -20.13 3.81 -8.51
C ASP A 29 -18.84 3.52 -7.74
N LEU A 30 -17.90 4.47 -7.75
CA LEU A 30 -16.70 4.42 -6.91
C LEU A 30 -17.08 4.49 -5.43
N GLU A 31 -17.93 5.44 -5.04
CA GLU A 31 -18.42 5.59 -3.67
C GLU A 31 -19.21 4.35 -3.20
N SER A 32 -20.01 3.75 -4.07
CA SER A 32 -20.70 2.47 -3.80
C SER A 32 -19.73 1.29 -3.68
N LYS A 33 -18.69 1.22 -4.52
CA LYS A 33 -17.63 0.20 -4.44
C LYS A 33 -16.88 0.28 -3.11
N TYR A 34 -16.49 1.49 -2.69
CA TYR A 34 -15.80 1.71 -1.42
C TYR A 34 -16.70 1.45 -0.22
N ALA A 35 -17.98 1.82 -0.29
CA ALA A 35 -18.96 1.48 0.75
C ALA A 35 -19.15 -0.04 0.90
N LYS A 36 -19.15 -0.78 -0.22
CA LYS A 36 -19.22 -2.24 -0.21
C LYS A 36 -17.96 -2.87 0.40
N LEU A 37 -16.76 -2.44 -0.02
CA LEU A 37 -15.49 -2.90 0.57
C LEU A 37 -15.40 -2.59 2.08
N LYS A 38 -15.92 -1.44 2.51
CA LYS A 38 -15.99 -1.06 3.93
C LYS A 38 -16.98 -1.91 4.73
N ALA A 39 -18.12 -2.28 4.12
CA ALA A 39 -19.10 -3.18 4.72
C ALA A 39 -18.62 -4.64 4.78
N GLU A 40 -17.74 -5.05 3.86
CA GLU A 40 -17.06 -6.35 3.82
C GLU A 40 -15.87 -6.45 4.79
N ASN A 41 -15.61 -5.42 5.62
CA ASN A 41 -14.59 -5.43 6.66
C ASN A 41 -15.19 -5.61 8.08
N PRO A 42 -15.54 -6.83 8.51
CA PRO A 42 -16.25 -7.09 9.77
C PRO A 42 -15.35 -7.17 11.01
N PHE A 43 -14.04 -6.86 10.93
CA PHE A 43 -13.08 -7.18 11.99
C PHE A 43 -12.93 -6.06 13.04
N PRO A 44 -12.70 -6.41 14.32
CA PRO A 44 -12.61 -5.41 15.38
C PRO A 44 -11.38 -4.52 15.16
N ALA A 45 -11.63 -3.24 14.96
CA ALA A 45 -10.59 -2.22 14.94
C ALA A 45 -9.79 -2.30 16.26
N LYS A 46 -8.46 -2.46 16.15
CA LYS A 46 -7.53 -2.31 17.28
C LYS A 46 -6.90 -0.91 17.23
N GLU A 47 -6.40 -0.42 18.35
CA GLU A 47 -5.64 0.84 18.39
C GLU A 47 -4.47 0.82 17.38
N PRO A 48 -4.10 1.98 16.80
CA PRO A 48 -3.04 2.05 15.80
C PRO A 48 -1.70 1.50 16.29
N TYR A 49 -1.03 0.70 15.47
CA TYR A 49 0.27 0.11 15.85
C TYR A 49 1.41 1.13 15.88
N ILE A 50 1.31 2.18 15.06
CA ILE A 50 2.30 3.24 14.97
C ILE A 50 1.98 4.30 16.01
N HIS A 51 2.60 4.16 17.19
CA HIS A 51 2.56 5.19 18.22
C HIS A 51 3.57 6.29 17.89
N VAL A 52 3.08 7.52 17.81
CA VAL A 52 3.91 8.69 17.54
C VAL A 52 4.52 9.19 18.85
N ASP A 53 5.80 9.55 18.82
CA ASP A 53 6.43 10.31 19.89
C ASP A 53 5.66 11.62 20.11
N GLY A 54 4.93 11.71 21.23
CA GLY A 54 4.18 12.89 21.64
C GLY A 54 2.71 12.65 22.02
N GLU A 55 2.20 11.44 21.87
CA GLU A 55 0.93 11.04 22.50
C GLU A 55 1.23 10.37 23.84
N LYS A 56 0.85 11.02 24.94
CA LYS A 56 1.02 10.48 26.29
C LYS A 56 0.17 9.22 26.45
N VAL A 57 0.76 8.06 26.26
CA VAL A 57 0.32 6.83 26.94
C VAL A 57 1.26 6.59 28.12
N SER A 58 0.64 6.44 29.29
CA SER A 58 1.28 6.35 30.59
C SER A 58 2.08 5.04 30.77
N ARG A 59 3.33 5.20 31.25
CA ARG A 59 4.27 4.22 31.88
C ARG A 59 4.82 3.14 30.94
N SER A 60 6.11 2.81 30.94
CA SER A 60 7.17 2.99 31.94
C SER A 60 8.56 3.01 31.28
N THR A 61 9.47 3.70 31.96
CA THR A 61 10.92 3.80 31.81
C THR A 61 11.61 2.61 31.11
N LEU A 62 12.34 2.88 30.03
CA LEU A 62 13.63 2.25 29.75
C LEU A 62 14.43 3.08 28.75
N GLU A 63 15.74 3.02 28.95
CA GLU A 63 16.71 4.09 28.73
C GLU A 63 17.15 4.25 27.28
N ALA A 64 17.39 5.51 26.91
CA ALA A 64 18.05 5.90 25.68
C ALA A 64 19.49 5.36 25.61
N ARG A 65 19.86 4.76 24.48
CA ARG A 65 21.24 4.73 23.97
C ARG A 65 21.22 4.40 22.47
N GLY A 66 21.88 5.25 21.67
CA GLY A 66 22.28 4.93 20.30
C GLY A 66 21.69 5.79 19.18
N PHE A 67 21.53 7.10 19.39
CA PHE A 67 21.30 8.07 18.33
C PHE A 67 22.66 8.52 17.77
N PHE A 68 22.81 8.55 16.44
CA PHE A 68 23.96 9.02 15.62
C PHE A 68 24.85 7.99 14.91
N ASP A 69 24.30 7.28 13.91
CA ASP A 69 25.12 6.86 12.74
C ASP A 69 24.39 6.93 11.38
N SER A 70 23.08 7.19 11.33
CA SER A 70 22.32 7.15 10.06
C SER A 70 22.08 8.53 9.42
N LEU A 71 23.10 9.39 9.41
CA LEU A 71 23.04 10.71 8.70
C LEU A 71 24.17 10.91 7.68
N LEU A 72 25.12 9.97 7.58
CA LEU A 72 26.27 10.10 6.66
C LEU A 72 26.16 9.33 5.35
N ALA A 73 25.03 8.66 5.07
CA ALA A 73 24.81 7.99 3.78
C ALA A 73 24.31 8.93 2.65
N PHE A 74 24.06 10.21 2.95
CA PHE A 74 23.42 11.14 2.00
C PHE A 74 24.39 11.93 1.10
N LEU A 75 25.72 11.72 1.20
CA LEU A 75 26.69 12.42 0.35
C LEU A 75 27.77 11.48 -0.20
N GLY A 76 27.38 10.65 -1.17
CA GLY A 76 28.24 10.31 -2.30
C GLY A 76 29.21 9.12 -2.16
N ALA A 77 28.97 8.15 -3.05
CA ALA A 77 29.94 7.28 -3.71
C ALA A 77 30.66 6.19 -2.89
N ILE A 78 30.05 5.00 -2.82
CA ILE A 78 30.75 3.71 -2.97
C ILE A 78 29.84 2.77 -3.78
N ASP A 79 30.37 2.21 -4.87
CA ASP A 79 29.79 1.16 -5.69
C ASP A 79 30.05 -0.22 -5.04
N PRO A 80 29.02 -1.01 -4.68
CA PRO A 80 29.21 -2.42 -4.39
C PRO A 80 28.65 -3.26 -5.53
N LYS A 81 29.58 -3.93 -6.22
CA LYS A 81 29.47 -5.25 -6.84
C LYS A 81 28.06 -5.87 -6.81
N LYS A 82 27.56 -6.12 -8.02
CA LYS A 82 26.48 -7.05 -8.35
C LYS A 82 26.74 -8.43 -7.72
N GLU A 83 26.24 -8.62 -6.51
CA GLU A 83 26.09 -9.92 -5.88
C GLU A 83 24.66 -10.42 -6.13
N THR A 84 24.56 -11.69 -6.48
CA THR A 84 23.32 -12.37 -6.83
C THR A 84 22.33 -12.28 -5.67
N ARG A 85 21.11 -11.82 -5.98
CA ARG A 85 20.00 -11.71 -5.04
C ARG A 85 19.51 -13.12 -4.68
N ASP A 86 20.05 -13.69 -3.61
CA ASP A 86 19.33 -14.74 -2.90
C ASP A 86 18.26 -14.04 -2.06
N ALA A 87 16.99 -14.28 -2.42
CA ALA A 87 15.86 -13.90 -1.61
C ALA A 87 16.04 -14.57 -0.24
N GLY A 88 16.43 -13.79 0.77
CA GLY A 88 16.49 -14.25 2.15
C GLY A 88 15.08 -14.61 2.59
N ASN A 89 14.71 -15.87 2.43
CA ASN A 89 13.46 -16.38 2.98
C ASN A 89 13.50 -16.17 4.49
N ALA A 90 12.45 -15.55 5.04
CA ALA A 90 12.23 -15.57 6.47
C ALA A 90 12.27 -17.03 6.94
N SER A 91 13.13 -17.32 7.91
CA SER A 91 13.30 -18.68 8.42
C SER A 91 12.19 -18.95 9.43
N CYS A 92 11.33 -19.93 9.15
CA CYS A 92 10.36 -20.44 10.10
C CYS A 92 10.91 -21.68 10.82
N ASN A 93 10.66 -21.79 12.13
CA ASN A 93 11.17 -22.86 12.98
C ASN A 93 10.06 -23.79 13.51
N ASN A 94 8.80 -23.40 13.37
CA ASN A 94 7.62 -24.18 13.79
C ASN A 94 6.44 -23.94 12.85
N GLU A 95 5.38 -24.74 13.00
CA GLU A 95 4.19 -24.68 12.16
C GLU A 95 3.52 -23.30 12.14
N VAL A 96 3.46 -22.61 13.28
CA VAL A 96 2.85 -21.27 13.39
C VAL A 96 3.65 -20.24 12.57
N GLU A 97 4.97 -20.25 12.70
CA GLU A 97 5.87 -19.38 11.94
C GLU A 97 5.77 -19.68 10.44
N CYS A 98 5.74 -20.96 10.06
CA CYS A 98 5.69 -21.33 8.64
C CYS A 98 4.35 -20.95 8.01
N GLN A 99 3.22 -21.11 8.71
CA GLN A 99 1.93 -20.64 8.23
C GLN A 99 1.86 -19.12 8.13
N THR A 100 2.52 -18.41 9.06
CA THR A 100 2.64 -16.94 8.98
C THR A 100 3.41 -16.53 7.72
N ASP A 101 4.53 -17.19 7.44
CA ASP A 101 5.38 -16.88 6.30
C ASP A 101 4.72 -17.27 4.97
N GLU A 102 4.00 -18.40 4.94
CA GLU A 102 3.18 -18.81 3.79
C GLU A 102 2.09 -17.79 3.47
N ALA A 103 1.37 -17.30 4.49
CA ALA A 103 0.30 -16.31 4.33
C ALA A 103 0.81 -14.95 3.81
N ILE A 104 2.06 -14.57 4.15
CA ILE A 104 2.63 -13.27 3.78
C ILE A 104 3.32 -13.34 2.41
N PHE A 105 4.21 -14.31 2.22
CA PHE A 105 5.17 -14.32 1.11
C PHE A 105 4.81 -15.28 -0.02
N SER A 106 3.92 -16.26 0.22
CA SER A 106 3.59 -17.31 -0.76
C SER A 106 2.12 -17.33 -1.18
N THR A 107 1.26 -16.62 -0.47
CA THR A 107 -0.19 -16.61 -0.71
C THR A 107 -0.59 -15.38 -1.53
N GLU A 108 -1.37 -15.59 -2.59
CA GLU A 108 -1.98 -14.52 -3.37
C GLU A 108 -2.89 -13.64 -2.50
N MET A 109 -2.97 -12.34 -2.78
CA MET A 109 -3.72 -11.40 -1.92
C MET A 109 -5.19 -11.79 -1.76
N SER A 110 -5.85 -12.27 -2.82
CA SER A 110 -7.25 -12.72 -2.74
C SER A 110 -7.41 -13.91 -1.79
N SER A 111 -6.50 -14.89 -1.85
CA SER A 111 -6.50 -16.04 -0.95
C SER A 111 -6.15 -15.63 0.48
N PHE A 112 -5.24 -14.66 0.69
CA PHE A 112 -4.98 -14.14 2.03
C PHE A 112 -6.26 -13.56 2.67
N ILE A 113 -7.02 -12.77 1.91
CA ILE A 113 -8.27 -12.18 2.41
C ILE A 113 -9.35 -13.25 2.60
N GLU A 114 -9.57 -14.12 1.62
CA GLU A 114 -10.64 -15.12 1.67
C GLU A 114 -10.36 -16.28 2.63
N ASP A 115 -9.12 -16.77 2.68
CA ASP A 115 -8.75 -17.99 3.41
C ASP A 115 -8.25 -17.70 4.81
N TYR A 116 -7.38 -16.71 4.99
CA TYR A 116 -6.73 -16.48 6.28
C TYR A 116 -7.51 -15.47 7.12
N ARG A 117 -7.80 -14.31 6.53
CA ARG A 117 -8.48 -13.22 7.25
C ARG A 117 -9.97 -13.52 7.47
N ASN A 118 -10.73 -13.80 6.41
CA ASN A 118 -12.18 -13.96 6.49
C ASN A 118 -12.61 -15.22 7.26
N LYS A 119 -11.86 -16.31 7.16
CA LYS A 119 -12.19 -17.55 7.88
C LYS A 119 -11.64 -17.57 9.31
N GLY A 120 -10.77 -16.63 9.67
CA GLY A 120 -10.13 -16.58 10.99
C GLY A 120 -9.51 -17.92 11.34
N LEU A 121 -8.66 -18.47 10.45
CA LEU A 121 -8.02 -19.76 10.67
C LEU A 121 -7.14 -19.68 11.93
N ASN A 122 -7.66 -20.22 13.03
CA ASN A 122 -7.12 -20.10 14.39
C ASN A 122 -6.33 -21.33 14.83
N SER A 123 -5.93 -22.20 13.90
CA SER A 123 -5.20 -23.42 14.24
C SER A 123 -3.96 -23.59 13.38
N PRO A 124 -2.77 -23.34 13.96
CA PRO A 124 -2.50 -22.62 15.22
C PRO A 124 -3.08 -21.18 15.27
N PRO A 125 -3.28 -20.60 16.47
CA PRO A 125 -3.87 -19.27 16.61
C PRO A 125 -2.93 -18.19 16.07
N LEU A 126 -3.42 -17.41 15.10
CA LEU A 126 -2.73 -16.29 14.48
C LEU A 126 -3.50 -14.98 14.76
N ILE A 127 -2.78 -13.86 14.72
CA ILE A 127 -3.32 -12.53 15.02
C ILE A 127 -3.77 -11.87 13.70
N TYR A 128 -5.08 -11.70 13.52
CA TYR A 128 -5.69 -11.13 12.30
C TYR A 128 -6.24 -9.72 12.47
N GLU A 129 -6.30 -9.22 13.71
CA GLU A 129 -6.72 -7.86 14.00
C GLU A 129 -5.82 -6.89 13.26
N SER A 130 -6.38 -5.77 12.81
CA SER A 130 -5.66 -4.79 12.00
C SER A 130 -6.33 -3.43 12.13
N ASP A 131 -5.52 -2.37 12.05
CA ASP A 131 -5.96 -0.98 12.01
C ASP A 131 -6.00 -0.45 10.57
N GLY A 132 -5.60 -1.25 9.59
CA GLY A 132 -5.68 -0.93 8.16
C GLY A 132 -4.60 0.07 7.77
N CYS A 133 -4.85 0.94 6.80
CA CYS A 133 -3.85 1.92 6.34
C CYS A 133 -3.76 3.14 7.25
N SER A 134 -3.71 2.91 8.55
CA SER A 134 -3.63 3.96 9.56
C SER A 134 -2.31 4.74 9.44
N VAL A 135 -2.41 6.03 9.67
CA VAL A 135 -1.28 6.95 9.81
C VAL A 135 -1.55 7.82 11.04
N PRO A 136 -0.56 8.55 11.57
CA PRO A 136 -0.79 9.46 12.69
C PRO A 136 -2.02 10.35 12.48
N LEU A 137 -2.90 10.45 13.48
CA LEU A 137 -4.17 11.18 13.35
C LEU A 137 -3.98 12.61 12.81
N LYS A 138 -2.99 13.33 13.31
CA LYS A 138 -2.66 14.69 12.83
C LYS A 138 -2.22 14.74 11.37
N VAL A 139 -1.56 13.68 10.88
CA VAL A 139 -1.19 13.55 9.46
C VAL A 139 -2.43 13.25 8.64
N ALA A 140 -3.26 12.31 9.10
CA ALA A 140 -4.50 11.94 8.43
C ALA A 140 -5.43 13.15 8.27
N GLU A 141 -5.63 13.93 9.34
CA GLU A 141 -6.45 15.14 9.32
C GLU A 141 -5.88 16.23 8.39
N PHE A 142 -4.55 16.45 8.44
CA PHE A 142 -3.90 17.49 7.65
C PHE A 142 -3.96 17.21 6.14
N PHE A 143 -3.71 15.95 5.75
CA PHE A 143 -3.71 15.52 4.34
C PHE A 143 -5.06 14.97 3.86
N LYS A 144 -6.08 14.93 4.73
CA LYS A 144 -7.40 14.35 4.47
C LYS A 144 -7.31 12.90 3.97
N ILE A 145 -6.48 12.11 4.63
CA ILE A 145 -6.27 10.70 4.29
C ILE A 145 -7.42 9.90 4.88
N ASP A 146 -8.15 9.21 4.01
CA ASP A 146 -9.06 8.15 4.43
C ASP A 146 -8.24 6.90 4.80
N LYS A 147 -8.50 6.33 5.98
CA LYS A 147 -7.78 5.18 6.53
C LYS A 147 -8.00 3.90 5.73
N ASP A 148 -9.15 3.78 5.08
CA ASP A 148 -9.53 2.60 4.31
C ASP A 148 -9.17 2.80 2.83
N PHE A 149 -9.28 4.04 2.33
CA PHE A 149 -9.02 4.39 0.93
C PHE A 149 -8.12 5.63 0.81
N PRO A 150 -6.82 5.52 1.14
CA PRO A 150 -5.91 6.66 1.10
C PRO A 150 -5.83 7.24 -0.30
N TYR A 151 -6.26 8.50 -0.44
CA TYR A 151 -6.39 9.20 -1.73
C TYR A 151 -7.27 8.47 -2.77
N GLY A 152 -8.19 7.60 -2.34
CA GLY A 152 -9.04 6.78 -3.20
C GLY A 152 -8.39 5.49 -3.72
N TYR A 153 -7.25 5.06 -3.16
CA TYR A 153 -6.59 3.81 -3.56
C TYR A 153 -7.00 2.63 -2.69
N GLU A 154 -7.06 1.44 -3.28
CA GLU A 154 -7.57 0.21 -2.63
C GLU A 154 -6.51 -0.50 -1.77
N PHE A 155 -5.69 0.26 -1.04
CA PHE A 155 -4.53 -0.21 -0.25
C PHE A 155 -4.86 -1.07 0.96
N LEU A 156 -6.14 -1.10 1.36
CA LEU A 156 -6.61 -1.73 2.58
C LEU A 156 -6.16 -3.19 2.74
N ASN A 157 -6.25 -3.98 1.67
CA ASN A 157 -5.84 -5.39 1.70
C ASN A 157 -4.32 -5.54 1.90
N SER A 158 -3.50 -4.63 1.35
CA SER A 158 -2.05 -4.63 1.58
C SER A 158 -1.75 -4.30 3.04
N CYS A 159 -2.43 -3.30 3.58
CA CYS A 159 -2.27 -2.90 4.98
C CYS A 159 -2.70 -4.03 5.93
N TYR A 160 -3.71 -4.81 5.58
CA TYR A 160 -4.11 -5.99 6.34
C TYR A 160 -3.05 -7.08 6.39
N ARG A 161 -2.39 -7.37 5.27
CA ARG A 161 -1.31 -8.36 5.22
C ARG A 161 -0.07 -7.86 5.95
N HIS A 162 0.24 -6.57 5.85
CA HIS A 162 1.32 -5.93 6.59
C HIS A 162 1.10 -5.99 8.11
N ASP A 163 -0.09 -5.59 8.58
CA ASP A 163 -0.47 -5.67 10.00
C ASP A 163 -0.41 -7.11 10.53
N PHE A 164 -0.90 -8.07 9.74
CA PHE A 164 -0.82 -9.49 10.06
C PHE A 164 0.63 -9.92 10.29
N GLY A 165 1.54 -9.59 9.38
CA GLY A 165 2.96 -9.90 9.54
C GLY A 165 3.57 -9.24 10.77
N TYR A 166 3.34 -7.93 10.94
CA TYR A 166 3.88 -7.15 12.04
C TYR A 166 3.44 -7.65 13.43
N ARG A 167 2.19 -8.08 13.55
CA ARG A 167 1.63 -8.56 14.83
C ARG A 167 2.10 -9.98 15.13
N ASN A 168 2.05 -10.88 14.15
CA ASN A 168 2.47 -12.27 14.35
C ASN A 168 3.98 -12.38 14.58
N TYR A 169 4.82 -11.66 13.84
CA TYR A 169 6.27 -11.68 14.06
C TYR A 169 6.68 -11.14 15.44
N LYS A 170 5.94 -10.14 15.97
CA LYS A 170 6.15 -9.64 17.33
C LYS A 170 5.77 -10.69 18.37
N GLU A 171 4.60 -11.30 18.24
CA GLU A 171 4.15 -12.36 19.15
C GLU A 171 5.08 -13.59 19.12
N GLN A 172 5.60 -13.91 17.93
CA GLN A 172 6.55 -15.00 17.70
C GLN A 172 7.99 -14.65 18.12
N ASN A 173 8.23 -13.47 18.70
CA ASN A 173 9.55 -13.01 19.18
C ASN A 173 10.65 -13.02 18.09
N ARG A 174 10.26 -12.80 16.83
CA ARG A 174 11.15 -12.76 15.67
C ARG A 174 11.05 -11.47 14.87
N PHE A 175 10.55 -10.40 15.48
CA PHE A 175 10.46 -9.07 14.87
C PHE A 175 11.80 -8.32 14.94
N THR A 176 12.79 -8.83 14.20
CA THR A 176 14.10 -8.18 14.01
C THR A 176 14.02 -7.11 12.91
N GLU A 177 15.03 -6.24 12.82
CA GLU A 177 15.08 -5.22 11.75
C GLU A 177 15.12 -5.83 10.35
N ASP A 178 15.82 -6.94 10.16
CA ASP A 178 15.88 -7.66 8.88
C ASP A 178 14.50 -8.24 8.51
N ASN A 179 13.84 -8.89 9.47
CA ASN A 179 12.49 -9.42 9.26
C ASN A 179 11.47 -8.30 9.04
N ARG A 180 11.57 -7.19 9.78
CA ARG A 180 10.74 -6.00 9.55
C ARG A 180 10.93 -5.46 8.15
N LYS A 181 12.17 -5.41 7.66
CA LYS A 181 12.47 -5.00 6.28
C LYS A 181 11.80 -5.95 5.27
N LEU A 182 11.87 -7.27 5.48
CA LEU A 182 11.18 -8.24 4.59
C LEU A 182 9.67 -8.00 4.55
N LEU A 183 9.04 -7.73 5.71
CA LEU A 183 7.61 -7.42 5.80
C LEU A 183 7.28 -6.10 5.08
N ASP A 184 8.10 -5.07 5.24
CA ASP A 184 7.92 -3.77 4.59
C ASP A 184 8.13 -3.86 3.07
N ASP A 185 9.13 -4.62 2.61
CA ASP A 185 9.40 -4.86 1.19
C ASP A 185 8.21 -5.61 0.55
N ASN A 186 7.65 -6.63 1.22
CA ASN A 186 6.46 -7.33 0.75
C ASN A 186 5.24 -6.40 0.68
N PHE A 187 5.09 -5.50 1.65
CA PHE A 187 4.04 -4.49 1.63
C PHE A 187 4.17 -3.54 0.43
N GLU A 188 5.39 -3.11 0.07
CA GLU A 188 5.59 -2.31 -1.16
C GLU A 188 5.14 -3.08 -2.40
N VAL A 189 5.50 -4.36 -2.52
CA VAL A 189 5.07 -5.22 -3.63
C VAL A 189 3.54 -5.28 -3.72
N ASP A 190 2.86 -5.54 -2.61
CA ASP A 190 1.40 -5.64 -2.55
C ASP A 190 0.71 -4.35 -3.00
N LEU A 191 1.20 -3.20 -2.55
CA LEU A 191 0.68 -1.89 -2.93
C LEU A 191 0.86 -1.65 -4.45
N LEU A 192 2.03 -1.98 -4.99
CA LEU A 192 2.33 -1.80 -6.41
C LEU A 192 1.49 -2.73 -7.29
N GLU A 193 1.23 -3.95 -6.85
CA GLU A 193 0.34 -4.91 -7.51
C GLU A 193 -1.10 -4.42 -7.53
N GLN A 194 -1.60 -3.87 -6.42
CA GLN A 194 -2.92 -3.26 -6.37
C GLN A 194 -3.04 -2.06 -7.32
N CYS A 195 -2.00 -1.22 -7.43
CA CYS A 195 -1.97 -0.18 -8.47
C CYS A 195 -2.02 -0.77 -9.89
N GLY A 196 -1.46 -1.96 -10.10
CA GLY A 196 -1.61 -2.74 -11.32
C GLY A 196 -3.08 -3.11 -11.58
N SER A 197 -3.70 -3.76 -10.61
CA SER A 197 -5.07 -4.28 -10.66
C SER A 197 -6.15 -3.19 -10.76
N GLN A 198 -5.98 -2.06 -10.07
CA GLN A 198 -6.93 -0.95 -10.08
C GLN A 198 -6.91 -0.18 -11.43
N PHE A 199 -5.78 -0.20 -12.14
CA PHE A 199 -5.60 0.51 -13.41
C PHE A 199 -5.14 -0.43 -14.55
N PRO A 200 -5.91 -1.47 -14.91
CA PRO A 200 -5.44 -2.54 -15.79
C PRO A 200 -5.11 -2.10 -17.22
N LYS A 201 -5.66 -0.96 -17.67
CA LYS A 201 -5.45 -0.41 -19.02
C LYS A 201 -4.52 0.80 -19.02
N ALA A 202 -3.56 0.89 -18.09
CA ALA A 202 -2.61 2.01 -18.02
C ALA A 202 -1.59 1.98 -19.18
N ASP A 203 -2.03 2.34 -20.38
CA ASP A 203 -1.26 2.44 -21.61
C ASP A 203 -1.40 3.83 -22.26
N ILE A 204 -0.69 4.05 -23.36
CA ILE A 204 -0.68 5.34 -24.08
C ILE A 204 -2.04 5.73 -24.68
N PHE A 205 -2.95 4.77 -24.85
CA PHE A 205 -4.30 5.01 -25.39
C PHE A 205 -5.30 5.35 -24.28
N HIS A 206 -4.96 5.10 -23.01
CA HIS A 206 -5.77 5.44 -21.84
C HIS A 206 -4.99 6.35 -20.87
N PRO A 207 -4.70 7.59 -21.26
CA PRO A 207 -3.84 8.50 -20.49
C PRO A 207 -4.34 8.74 -19.05
N LYS A 208 -5.65 8.67 -18.81
CA LYS A 208 -6.21 8.75 -17.45
C LYS A 208 -5.77 7.58 -16.56
N GLN A 209 -5.85 6.34 -17.05
CA GLN A 209 -5.39 5.18 -16.28
C GLN A 209 -3.87 5.17 -16.13
N LEU A 210 -3.14 5.64 -17.15
CA LEU A 210 -1.69 5.79 -17.08
C LEU A 210 -1.27 6.76 -15.98
N LEU A 211 -1.89 7.94 -15.91
CA LEU A 211 -1.64 8.93 -14.86
C LEU A 211 -2.11 8.44 -13.49
N GLY A 212 -3.29 7.83 -13.41
CA GLY A 212 -3.84 7.26 -12.18
C GLY A 212 -2.94 6.17 -11.59
N ARG A 213 -2.43 5.25 -12.41
CA ARG A 213 -1.46 4.22 -11.99
C ARG A 213 -0.15 4.83 -11.54
N LYS A 214 0.36 5.84 -12.26
CA LYS A 214 1.60 6.53 -11.87
C LYS A 214 1.45 7.17 -10.50
N TRP A 215 0.33 7.83 -10.26
CA TRP A 215 0.03 8.47 -8.97
C TRP A 215 -0.15 7.45 -7.85
N CYS A 216 -0.88 6.36 -8.11
CA CYS A 216 -1.03 5.24 -7.18
C CYS A 216 0.34 4.71 -6.72
N LYS A 217 1.27 4.51 -7.66
CA LYS A 217 2.63 4.06 -7.34
C LYS A 217 3.43 5.07 -6.52
N THR A 218 3.19 6.38 -6.70
CA THR A 218 3.79 7.40 -5.83
C THR A 218 3.28 7.28 -4.40
N VAL A 219 1.95 7.17 -4.22
CA VAL A 219 1.36 6.98 -2.88
C VAL A 219 1.85 5.69 -2.25
N ALA A 220 1.92 4.59 -3.00
CA ALA A 220 2.44 3.31 -2.53
C ALA A 220 3.87 3.43 -1.95
N LYS A 221 4.75 4.13 -2.66
CA LYS A 221 6.13 4.36 -2.21
C LYS A 221 6.19 5.20 -0.94
N VAL A 222 5.37 6.23 -0.83
CA VAL A 222 5.29 7.05 0.39
C VAL A 222 4.80 6.22 1.57
N TYR A 223 3.82 5.33 1.36
CA TYR A 223 3.38 4.39 2.40
C TYR A 223 4.47 3.42 2.82
N TYR A 224 5.24 2.88 1.87
CA TYR A 224 6.41 2.06 2.17
C TYR A 224 7.46 2.83 2.98
N GLU A 225 7.84 4.04 2.54
CA GLU A 225 8.80 4.89 3.27
C GLU A 225 8.29 5.26 4.67
N PHE A 226 6.99 5.45 4.82
CA PHE A 226 6.34 5.73 6.09
C PHE A 226 6.48 4.57 7.06
N VAL A 227 6.18 3.33 6.64
CA VAL A 227 6.34 2.16 7.53
C VAL A 227 7.81 1.87 7.83
N ARG A 228 8.72 2.09 6.87
CA ARG A 228 10.17 1.99 7.09
C ARG A 228 10.64 2.96 8.16
N LEU A 229 10.23 4.23 8.06
CA LEU A 229 10.57 5.32 8.98
C LEU A 229 10.00 5.07 10.37
N CYS A 230 8.69 4.87 10.49
CA CYS A 230 8.01 4.75 11.77
C CYS A 230 8.31 3.41 12.46
N GLY A 231 8.39 2.31 11.71
CA GLY A 231 8.78 1.00 12.23
C GLY A 231 10.21 0.96 12.77
N GLY A 232 11.10 1.83 12.27
CA GLY A 232 12.48 1.99 12.75
C GLY A 232 12.66 2.99 13.90
N GLY A 233 11.57 3.50 14.48
CA GLY A 233 11.61 4.48 15.58
C GLY A 233 11.73 5.95 15.16
N GLY A 234 11.65 6.26 13.86
CA GLY A 234 11.72 7.62 13.32
C GLY A 234 10.37 8.36 13.27
N CYS A 235 9.37 7.94 14.04
CA CYS A 235 7.97 8.35 13.85
C CYS A 235 7.61 9.70 14.48
N LYS A 236 8.21 10.78 14.00
CA LYS A 236 7.86 12.15 14.39
C LYS A 236 6.82 12.74 13.43
N ILE A 237 5.79 13.42 13.96
CA ILE A 237 4.73 14.04 13.14
C ILE A 237 5.32 14.91 12.02
N GLU A 238 6.30 15.76 12.31
CA GLU A 238 6.90 16.66 11.31
C GLU A 238 7.60 15.90 10.18
N THR A 239 8.30 14.80 10.51
CA THR A 239 8.98 13.95 9.52
C THR A 239 7.96 13.24 8.63
N VAL A 240 6.92 12.65 9.24
CA VAL A 240 5.83 11.99 8.48
C VAL A 240 5.07 13.02 7.64
N GLN A 241 4.81 14.22 8.17
CA GLN A 241 4.17 15.27 7.40
C GLN A 241 5.00 15.69 6.18
N ASN A 242 6.33 15.82 6.34
CA ASN A 242 7.19 16.14 5.22
C ASN A 242 7.19 15.03 4.16
N LEU A 243 7.21 13.77 4.58
CA LEU A 243 7.11 12.63 3.69
C LEU A 243 5.81 12.63 2.86
N PHE A 244 4.67 12.91 3.48
CA PHE A 244 3.38 12.94 2.77
C PHE A 244 3.16 14.18 1.88
N LYS A 245 4.00 15.22 1.98
CA LYS A 245 3.93 16.37 1.05
C LYS A 245 4.26 15.98 -0.38
N ASP A 246 5.05 14.93 -0.59
CA ASP A 246 5.43 14.44 -1.92
C ASP A 246 4.22 13.90 -2.71
N ILE A 247 3.10 13.63 -2.02
CA ILE A 247 1.81 13.25 -2.60
C ILE A 247 0.94 14.48 -2.96
N VAL A 248 1.32 15.74 -2.74
CA VAL A 248 0.37 16.87 -2.93
C VAL A 248 0.79 17.84 -4.03
N HIS A 249 1.29 17.31 -5.15
CA HIS A 249 1.73 18.12 -6.31
C HIS A 249 0.81 17.99 -7.53
#